data_AF-A0A0R0A1M0-F1
#
_entry.id   AF-A0A0R0A1M0-F1
#
_cell.length_a   1.000
_cell.length_b   1.000
_cell.length_c   1.000
_cell.angle_alpha   90.00
_cell.angle_beta   90.00
_cell.angle_gamma   90.00
#
_symmetry.space_group_name_H-M   'P 1'
#
loop_
_entity.id
_entity.type
_entity.pdbx_description
1 polymer ?
#
loop_
_entity_poly.entity_id
_entity_poly.type
_entity_poly.pdbx_seq_one_letter_code
_entity_poly.pdbx_strand_id
1 'polypeptide(L)'
;MRGDYPGALPVWRGLELDQDDLLRAELIQQLMCHGRVDGRRVAASHGIDFDREFAAEIESLRQLVDDGLAHIEDGVVSATRPGRPLLRLIAMCFDRYLKAPQQPARYSKAI
;
A
#
# COMPACT_ATOMS: atom_id res chain seq x y z
N MET A 1 -14.99 -26.61 39.21
CA MET A 1 -15.42 -27.02 37.86
C MET A 1 -15.25 -25.82 36.93
N ARG A 2 -14.56 -26.01 35.79
CA ARG A 2 -14.59 -25.29 34.49
C ARG A 2 -14.54 -23.74 34.52
N GLY A 3 -13.58 -23.02 33.92
CA GLY A 3 -12.75 -23.24 32.73
C GLY A 3 -13.34 -22.47 31.55
N ASP A 4 -12.68 -21.40 31.06
CA ASP A 4 -12.70 -20.96 29.66
C ASP A 4 -11.64 -19.86 29.38
N TYR A 5 -10.55 -20.24 28.70
CA TYR A 5 -9.74 -19.33 27.89
C TYR A 5 -9.80 -19.89 26.47
N PRO A 6 -10.30 -19.13 25.49
CA PRO A 6 -9.91 -19.32 24.11
C PRO A 6 -9.02 -18.15 23.69
N GLY A 7 -7.72 -18.36 23.86
CA GLY A 7 -6.71 -17.68 23.06
C GLY A 7 -6.92 -18.07 21.59
N ALA A 8 -7.70 -17.27 20.88
CA ALA A 8 -7.86 -17.41 19.44
C ALA A 8 -6.55 -16.97 18.77
N LEU A 9 -5.74 -17.98 18.45
CA LEU A 9 -4.56 -17.95 17.61
C LEU A 9 -4.61 -16.85 16.50
N PRO A 10 -3.74 -15.82 16.52
CA PRO A 10 -3.67 -14.80 15.47
C PRO A 10 -2.80 -15.23 14.27
N VAL A 11 -2.67 -16.54 14.00
CA VAL A 11 -1.73 -17.01 12.95
C VAL A 11 -2.23 -16.72 11.53
N TRP A 12 -3.56 -16.70 11.32
CA TRP A 12 -4.11 -16.39 10.00
C TRP A 12 -3.97 -14.92 9.62
N ARG A 13 -4.20 -13.99 10.56
CA ARG A 13 -3.97 -12.57 10.33
C ARG A 13 -2.49 -12.21 10.15
N GLY A 14 -1.59 -12.90 10.86
CA GLY A 14 -0.15 -12.65 10.71
C GLY A 14 0.38 -13.02 9.32
N LEU A 15 -0.06 -14.15 8.76
CA LEU A 15 0.36 -14.61 7.43
C LEU A 15 -0.24 -13.78 6.29
N GLU A 16 -1.49 -13.33 6.45
CA GLU A 16 -2.16 -12.46 5.47
C GLU A 16 -1.56 -11.04 5.50
N LEU A 17 -1.22 -10.53 6.69
CA LEU A 17 -0.49 -9.27 6.85
C LEU A 17 0.90 -9.34 6.19
N ASP A 18 1.61 -10.45 6.34
CA ASP A 18 2.93 -10.65 5.73
C ASP A 18 2.84 -10.64 4.18
N GLN A 19 1.82 -11.28 3.62
CA GLN A 19 1.59 -11.26 2.16
C GLN A 19 1.18 -9.89 1.62
N ASP A 20 0.35 -9.14 2.36
CA ASP A 20 -0.03 -7.76 2.01
C ASP A 20 1.19 -6.82 2.12
N ASP A 21 2.03 -6.98 3.15
CA ASP A 21 3.24 -6.17 3.33
C ASP A 21 4.27 -6.44 2.23
N LEU A 22 4.51 -7.72 1.90
CA LEU A 22 5.39 -8.11 0.78
C LEU A 22 4.87 -7.57 -0.55
N LEU A 23 3.57 -7.68 -0.80
CA LEU A 23 2.94 -7.13 -1.99
C LEU A 23 3.14 -5.61 -2.08
N ARG A 24 2.91 -4.88 -0.99
CA ARG A 24 3.08 -3.43 -0.96
C ARG A 24 4.53 -3.03 -1.14
N ALA A 25 5.45 -3.74 -0.51
CA ALA A 25 6.88 -3.55 -0.69
C ALA A 25 7.29 -3.74 -2.16
N GLU A 26 6.78 -4.77 -2.82
CA GLU A 26 7.02 -5.00 -4.25
C GLU A 26 6.41 -3.89 -5.12
N LEU A 27 5.18 -3.46 -4.83
CA LEU A 27 4.54 -2.35 -5.55
C LEU A 27 5.36 -1.06 -5.48
N ILE A 28 5.75 -0.70 -4.26
CA ILE A 28 6.56 0.49 -3.97
C ILE A 28 7.92 0.37 -4.64
N GLN A 29 8.59 -0.77 -4.55
CA GLN A 29 9.90 -0.98 -5.16
C GLN A 29 9.83 -0.82 -6.68
N GLN A 30 8.88 -1.47 -7.35
CA GLN A 30 8.71 -1.37 -8.80
C GLN A 30 8.40 0.07 -9.23
N LEU A 31 7.52 0.74 -8.49
CA LEU A 31 7.19 2.13 -8.76
C LEU A 31 8.41 3.05 -8.58
N MET A 32 9.22 2.85 -7.55
CA MET A 32 10.44 3.64 -7.31
C MET A 32 11.54 3.37 -8.35
N CYS A 33 11.72 2.11 -8.78
CA CYS A 33 12.74 1.72 -9.75
C CYS A 33 12.36 2.08 -11.19
N HIS A 34 11.11 1.87 -11.58
CA HIS A 34 10.67 2.00 -12.98
C HIS A 34 9.79 3.22 -13.23
N GLY A 35 9.30 3.87 -12.18
CA GLY A 35 8.27 4.90 -12.30
C GLY A 35 6.91 4.36 -12.73
N ARG A 36 6.74 3.04 -12.72
CA ARG A 36 5.48 2.36 -13.07
C ARG A 36 5.41 0.99 -12.42
N VAL A 37 4.19 0.52 -12.15
CA VAL A 37 3.93 -0.80 -11.59
C VAL A 37 2.55 -1.32 -12.03
N ASP A 38 2.45 -2.63 -12.25
CA ASP A 38 1.18 -3.29 -12.55
C ASP A 38 0.59 -3.87 -11.25
N GLY A 39 -0.34 -3.12 -10.66
CA GLY A 39 -0.96 -3.48 -9.39
C GLY A 39 -1.73 -4.79 -9.44
N ARG A 40 -2.43 -5.04 -10.55
CA ARG A 40 -3.20 -6.27 -10.77
C ARG A 40 -2.30 -7.48 -10.92
N ARG A 41 -1.19 -7.35 -11.65
CA ARG A 41 -0.25 -8.45 -11.83
C ARG A 41 0.44 -8.85 -10.53
N VAL A 42 0.88 -7.87 -9.74
CA VAL A 42 1.47 -8.12 -8.44
C VAL A 42 0.43 -8.74 -7.50
N ALA A 43 -0.77 -8.16 -7.40
CA ALA A 43 -1.84 -8.72 -6.58
C ALA A 43 -2.24 -10.14 -6.97
N ALA A 44 -2.37 -10.42 -8.26
CA ALA A 44 -2.65 -11.77 -8.75
C ALA A 44 -1.55 -12.77 -8.35
N SER A 45 -0.27 -12.35 -8.34
CA SER A 45 0.85 -13.21 -7.90
C SER A 45 0.78 -13.56 -6.41
N HIS A 46 0.12 -12.72 -5.61
CA HIS A 46 -0.12 -12.94 -4.18
C HIS A 46 -1.52 -13.55 -3.90
N GLY A 47 -2.32 -13.82 -4.94
CA GLY A 47 -3.70 -14.31 -4.77
C GLY A 47 -4.67 -13.28 -4.19
N ILE A 48 -4.34 -11.99 -4.31
CA ILE A 48 -5.10 -10.87 -3.78
C ILE A 48 -5.88 -10.17 -4.91
N ASP A 49 -7.11 -9.75 -4.61
CA ASP A 49 -7.90 -8.93 -5.54
C ASP A 49 -7.50 -7.45 -5.40
N PHE A 50 -6.84 -6.91 -6.43
CA PHE A 50 -6.34 -5.53 -6.42
C PHE A 50 -7.46 -4.50 -6.29
N ASP A 51 -8.58 -4.67 -7.00
CA ASP A 51 -9.66 -3.68 -7.03
C ASP A 51 -10.34 -3.59 -5.66
N ARG A 52 -10.49 -4.73 -4.98
CA ARG A 52 -11.08 -4.82 -3.64
C ARG A 52 -10.13 -4.34 -2.55
N GLU A 53 -8.90 -4.86 -2.50
CA GLU A 53 -7.98 -4.56 -1.39
C GLU A 53 -7.36 -3.16 -1.51
N PHE A 54 -7.15 -2.67 -2.73
CA PHE A 54 -6.59 -1.33 -2.98
C PHE A 54 -7.64 -0.28 -3.30
N ALA A 55 -8.94 -0.54 -3.11
CA ALA A 55 -10.01 0.43 -3.41
C ALA A 55 -9.75 1.82 -2.78
N ALA A 56 -9.37 1.86 -1.50
CA ALA A 56 -9.07 3.08 -0.77
C ALA A 56 -7.75 3.74 -1.20
N GLU A 57 -6.79 2.96 -1.67
CA GLU A 57 -5.52 3.43 -2.20
C GLU A 57 -5.69 4.02 -3.60
N ILE A 58 -6.49 3.38 -4.46
CA ILE A 58 -6.87 3.88 -5.78
C ILE A 58 -7.66 5.20 -5.64
N GLU A 59 -8.55 5.32 -4.66
CA GLU A 59 -9.25 6.58 -4.41
C GLU A 59 -8.28 7.71 -4.03
N SER A 60 -7.29 7.43 -3.17
CA SER A 60 -6.24 8.40 -2.84
C SER A 60 -5.36 8.73 -4.04
N LEU A 61 -5.03 7.73 -4.84
CA LEU A 61 -4.24 7.88 -6.07
C LEU A 61 -4.98 8.72 -7.11
N ARG A 62 -6.32 8.64 -7.19
CA ARG A 62 -7.12 9.45 -8.12
C ARG A 62 -6.90 10.95 -7.93
N GLN A 63 -6.67 11.41 -6.70
CA GLN A 63 -6.31 12.82 -6.46
C GLN A 63 -4.99 13.17 -7.16
N LEU A 64 -3.96 12.34 -6.99
CA LEU A 64 -2.67 12.51 -7.68
C LEU A 64 -2.77 12.37 -9.20
N VAL A 65 -3.75 11.60 -9.69
CA VAL A 65 -4.05 11.49 -11.13
C VAL A 65 -4.70 12.76 -11.65
N ASP A 66 -5.64 13.33 -10.89
CA ASP A 66 -6.30 14.60 -11.21
C ASP A 66 -5.30 15.78 -11.22
N ASP A 67 -4.37 15.80 -10.25
CA ASP A 67 -3.22 16.71 -10.22
C ASP A 67 -2.20 16.45 -11.36
N GLY A 68 -2.38 15.40 -12.15
CA GLY A 68 -1.51 15.04 -13.28
C GLY A 68 -0.14 14.53 -12.84
N LEU A 69 0.01 14.05 -11.61
CA LEU A 69 1.25 13.49 -11.04
C LEU A 69 1.35 11.98 -11.26
N ALA A 70 0.23 11.29 -11.26
CA ALA A 70 0.15 9.86 -11.56
C ALA A 70 -0.79 9.60 -12.74
N HIS A 71 -0.71 8.41 -13.31
CA HIS A 71 -1.65 7.89 -14.27
C HIS A 71 -1.99 6.47 -13.84
N ILE A 72 -3.28 6.13 -13.82
CA ILE A 72 -3.76 4.77 -13.62
C ILE A 72 -4.55 4.31 -14.84
N GLU A 73 -4.12 3.22 -15.46
CA GLU A 73 -4.78 2.61 -16.62
C GLU A 73 -4.79 1.09 -16.41
N ASP A 74 -5.96 0.45 -16.48
CA ASP A 74 -6.10 -1.01 -16.34
C ASP A 74 -5.44 -1.64 -15.09
N GLY A 75 -5.30 -0.87 -14.01
CA GLY A 75 -4.62 -1.31 -12.78
C GLY A 75 -3.10 -1.14 -12.81
N VAL A 76 -2.56 -0.58 -13.89
CA VAL A 76 -1.17 -0.13 -14.02
C VAL A 76 -1.07 1.30 -13.56
N VAL A 77 -0.21 1.54 -12.57
CA VAL A 77 0.06 2.85 -11.99
C VAL A 77 1.40 3.33 -12.52
N SER A 78 1.44 4.55 -13.04
CA SER A 78 2.67 5.15 -13.57
C SER A 78 2.79 6.61 -13.16
N ALA A 79 4.01 7.05 -12.84
CA ALA A 79 4.30 8.44 -12.56
C ALA A 79 4.45 9.22 -13.86
N THR A 80 3.78 10.37 -13.93
CA THR A 80 3.93 11.29 -15.05
C THR A 80 5.26 12.05 -14.96
N ARG A 81 5.58 12.87 -15.98
CA ARG A 81 6.77 13.74 -15.96
C ARG A 81 6.87 14.60 -14.68
N PRO A 82 5.83 15.35 -14.25
CA PRO A 82 5.88 16.11 -13.00
C PRO A 82 5.80 15.23 -11.74
N GLY A 83 5.21 14.02 -11.83
CA GLY A 83 5.15 13.10 -10.69
C GLY A 83 6.41 12.29 -10.42
N ARG A 84 7.33 12.17 -11.39
CA ARG A 84 8.63 11.49 -11.21
C ARG A 84 9.44 11.96 -9.98
N PRO A 85 9.65 13.28 -9.76
CA PRO A 85 10.32 13.74 -8.53
C PRO A 85 9.48 13.46 -7.27
N LEU A 86 8.18 13.24 -7.41
CA LEU A 86 7.23 12.93 -6.34
C LEU A 86 6.91 11.43 -6.25
N LEU A 87 7.73 10.56 -6.82
CA LEU A 87 7.51 9.10 -6.79
C LEU A 87 7.30 8.57 -5.37
N ARG A 88 8.01 9.14 -4.40
CA ARG A 88 7.84 8.79 -2.99
C ARG A 88 6.42 9.10 -2.48
N LEU A 89 5.82 10.21 -2.91
CA LEU A 89 4.45 10.59 -2.55
C LEU A 89 3.43 9.61 -3.17
N ILE A 90 3.63 9.26 -4.44
CA ILE A 90 2.78 8.29 -5.14
C ILE A 90 2.90 6.90 -4.48
N ALA A 91 4.12 6.49 -4.13
CA ALA A 91 4.38 5.23 -3.45
C ALA A 91 3.76 5.17 -2.04
N MET A 92 3.76 6.30 -1.31
CA MET A 92 3.11 6.39 0.01
C MET A 92 1.60 6.16 -0.04
N CYS A 93 0.94 6.33 -1.20
CA CYS A 93 -0.46 5.94 -1.35
C CYS A 93 -0.68 4.43 -1.20
N PHE A 94 0.33 3.60 -1.51
CA PHE A 94 0.25 2.14 -1.39
C PHE A 94 0.77 1.63 -0.05
N ASP A 95 1.41 2.48 0.75
CA ASP A 95 1.95 2.15 2.06
C ASP A 95 0.82 2.10 3.11
N ARG A 96 0.55 0.89 3.63
CA ARG A 96 -0.46 0.68 4.68
C ARG A 96 0.01 1.18 6.04
N TYR A 97 1.32 1.28 6.24
CA TYR A 97 1.93 1.71 7.49
C TYR A 97 1.58 3.17 7.84
N LEU A 98 1.29 4.01 6.83
CA LEU A 98 0.80 5.37 7.06
C LEU A 98 -0.67 5.48 7.47
N LYS A 99 -1.52 4.49 7.12
CA LYS A 99 -2.97 4.53 7.36
C LYS A 99 -3.39 3.93 8.70
N ALA A 100 -2.51 3.20 9.39
CA ALA A 100 -2.80 2.76 10.75
C ALA A 100 -2.71 3.96 11.72
N PRO A 101 -3.77 4.32 12.46
CA PRO A 101 -3.65 5.18 13.64
C PRO A 101 -3.00 4.35 14.76
N GLN A 102 -1.72 4.03 14.59
CA GLN A 102 -0.89 3.43 15.61
C GLN A 102 0.27 4.40 15.84
N GLN A 103 0.00 5.29 16.80
CA GLN A 103 0.91 6.20 17.49
C GLN A 103 1.07 7.60 16.86
N PRO A 104 0.87 8.67 17.65
CA PRO A 104 1.20 10.02 17.20
C PRO A 104 2.67 10.03 16.80
N ALA A 105 2.95 10.50 15.59
CA ALA A 105 4.28 10.85 15.14
C ALA A 105 4.94 11.67 16.25
N ARG A 106 5.82 11.02 17.00
CA ARG A 106 6.65 11.65 18.01
C ARG A 106 7.68 12.44 17.20
N TYR A 107 7.29 13.63 16.78
CA TYR A 107 8.22 14.65 16.33
C TYR A 107 9.23 14.83 17.45
N SER A 108 10.40 14.21 17.30
CA SER A 108 11.58 14.56 18.06
C SER A 108 11.87 16.01 17.73
N LYS A 109 11.41 16.92 18.58
CA LYS A 109 12.01 18.25 18.69
C LYS A 109 13.47 18.01 19.05
N ALA A 110 14.37 18.27 18.11
CA ALA A 110 15.72 18.65 18.47
C ALA A 110 15.59 19.97 19.25
N ILE A 111 16.08 19.95 20.49
CA ILE A 111 16.36 21.14 21.29
C ILE A 111 17.87 21.36 21.19
#